data_AF-A0A6B3EPZ4-F1
#
_entry.id   AF-A0A6B3EPZ4-F1
#
_cell.length_a   1.000
_cell.length_b   1.000
_cell.length_c   1.000
_cell.angle_alpha   90.00
_cell.angle_beta   90.00
_cell.angle_gamma   90.00
#
_symmetry.space_group_name_H-M   'P 1'
#
loop_
_entity.id
_entity.type
_entity.pdbx_description
1 polymer ?
#
loop_
_entity_poly.entity_id
_entity_poly.type
_entity_poly.pdbx_seq_one_letter_code
_entity_poly.pdbx_strand_id
1 'polypeptide(L)'
;IADSARVLMAPMALFAAGVLAVVVVGLFRSHPAAVVGTTQTFHISEAFGVLLLLKAFSAGCTALTGIEAIANAVPMFREPRVRRAQHTEVLLGVLLATMVLGLVLLIRRHHVVPREGVTILA
;
A
#
# COMPACT_ATOMS: atom_id res chain seq x y z
N ILE A 1 -12.77 24.16 9.92
CA ILE A 1 -12.97 22.73 9.57
C ILE A 1 -12.49 22.44 8.14
N ALA A 2 -12.96 23.17 7.12
CA ALA A 2 -12.53 22.94 5.72
C ALA A 2 -11.04 23.25 5.44
N ASP A 3 -10.44 24.25 6.09
CA ASP A 3 -9.00 24.54 5.95
C ASP A 3 -8.11 23.46 6.58
N SER A 4 -8.46 22.98 7.78
CA SER A 4 -7.74 21.89 8.44
C SER A 4 -7.85 20.57 7.65
N ALA A 5 -9.00 20.30 7.01
CA ALA A 5 -9.17 19.15 6.15
C ALA A 5 -8.26 19.20 4.91
N ARG A 6 -8.04 20.39 4.33
CA ARG A 6 -7.12 20.57 3.20
C ARG A 6 -5.66 20.31 3.56
N VAL A 7 -5.25 20.71 4.77
CA VAL A 7 -3.90 20.46 5.28
C VAL A 7 -3.63 18.96 5.48
N LEU A 8 -4.62 18.19 5.95
CA LEU A 8 -4.48 16.73 6.09
C LEU A 8 -4.56 15.97 4.76
N MET A 9 -5.28 16.49 3.76
CA MET A 9 -5.34 15.87 2.43
C MET A 9 -4.01 15.94 1.68
N ALA A 10 -3.23 17.01 1.88
CA ALA A 10 -1.95 17.21 1.20
C ALA A 10 -0.94 16.05 1.41
N PRO A 11 -0.60 15.63 2.64
CA PRO A 11 0.33 14.52 2.86
C PRO A 11 -0.21 13.18 2.34
N MET A 12 -1.53 12.94 2.45
CA MET A 12 -2.15 11.71 1.93
C MET A 12 -2.08 11.62 0.41
N ALA A 13 -2.40 12.73 -0.28
CA ALA A 13 -2.31 12.79 -1.73
C ALA A 13 -0.86 12.70 -2.22
N LEU A 14 0.08 13.36 -1.53
CA LEU A 14 1.49 13.29 -1.84
C LEU A 14 2.03 11.85 -1.68
N PHE A 15 1.64 11.17 -0.61
CA PHE A 15 2.02 9.78 -0.38
C PHE A 15 1.50 8.86 -1.49
N ALA A 16 0.20 8.94 -1.80
CA ALA A 16 -0.39 8.12 -2.86
C ALA A 16 0.26 8.40 -4.22
N ALA A 17 0.47 9.67 -4.58
CA ALA A 17 1.14 10.07 -5.82
C ALA A 17 2.60 9.58 -5.86
N GLY A 18 3.34 9.69 -4.76
CA GLY A 18 4.72 9.23 -4.66
C GLY A 18 4.84 7.72 -4.85
N VAL A 19 3.99 6.93 -4.20
CA VAL A 19 3.98 5.46 -4.39
C VAL A 19 3.61 5.10 -5.83
N LEU A 20 2.59 5.74 -6.40
CA LEU A 20 2.22 5.51 -7.80
C LEU A 20 3.37 5.88 -8.75
N ALA A 21 4.08 6.97 -8.50
CA ALA A 21 5.25 7.35 -9.28
C ALA A 21 6.37 6.29 -9.17
N VAL A 22 6.64 5.77 -7.97
CA VAL A 22 7.60 4.66 -7.76
C VAL A 22 7.19 3.42 -8.55
N VAL A 23 5.91 3.04 -8.51
CA VAL A 23 5.38 1.90 -9.27
C VAL A 23 5.57 2.13 -10.77
N VAL A 24 5.13 3.27 -11.30
CA VAL A 24 5.22 3.58 -12.73
C VAL A 24 6.67 3.63 -13.20
N VAL A 25 7.52 4.42 -12.54
CA VAL A 25 8.94 4.56 -12.89
C VAL A 25 9.66 3.21 -12.77
N GLY A 26 9.34 2.43 -11.74
CA GLY A 26 9.87 1.09 -11.54
C GLY A 26 9.48 0.11 -12.64
N LEU A 27 8.24 0.17 -13.14
CA LEU A 27 7.79 -0.65 -14.28
C LEU A 27 8.52 -0.32 -15.58
N PHE A 28 8.90 0.94 -15.82
CA PHE A 28 9.64 1.32 -17.02
C PHE A 28 11.16 1.14 -16.90
N ARG A 29 11.70 0.95 -15.68
CA ARG A 29 13.14 0.79 -15.47
C ARG A 29 13.60 -0.64 -15.74
N SER A 30 14.61 -0.82 -16.60
CA SER A 30 15.12 -2.14 -16.99
C SER A 30 16.06 -2.78 -15.96
N HIS A 31 16.71 -2.00 -15.11
CA HIS A 31 17.63 -2.48 -14.07
C HIS A 31 17.23 -1.94 -12.68
N PRO A 32 17.51 -2.69 -11.58
CA PRO A 32 17.25 -2.20 -10.24
C PRO A 32 17.92 -0.85 -10.00
N ALA A 33 17.21 0.11 -9.38
CA ALA A 33 17.77 1.40 -9.00
C ALA A 33 18.93 1.25 -8.01
N ALA A 34 18.84 0.23 -7.15
CA ALA A 34 19.88 -0.19 -6.24
C ALA A 34 19.69 -1.69 -6.00
N VAL A 35 20.78 -2.46 -6.06
CA VAL A 35 20.82 -3.82 -5.52
C VAL A 35 21.32 -3.67 -4.09
N VAL A 36 20.42 -3.79 -3.13
CA VAL A 36 20.75 -3.66 -1.71
C VAL A 36 20.56 -5.03 -1.07
N GLY A 37 21.63 -5.60 -0.50
CA GLY A 37 21.63 -6.92 0.13
C GLY A 37 22.22 -8.03 -0.76
N THR A 38 22.58 -9.15 -0.14
CA THR A 38 23.00 -10.39 -0.81
C THR A 38 21.86 -11.39 -0.74
N THR A 39 21.55 -12.08 -1.84
CA THR A 39 20.50 -13.12 -1.88
C THR A 39 20.76 -14.19 -0.83
N GLN A 40 20.09 -14.11 0.33
CA GLN A 40 20.11 -15.19 1.31
C GLN A 40 18.96 -16.14 0.99
N THR A 41 19.29 -17.39 0.67
CA THR A 41 18.31 -18.46 0.45
C THR A 41 17.81 -18.94 1.81
N PHE A 42 16.67 -18.40 2.25
CA PHE A 42 15.97 -18.93 3.43
C PHE A 42 15.20 -20.20 3.04
N HIS A 43 15.57 -21.34 3.59
CA HIS A 43 14.75 -22.56 3.53
C HIS A 43 13.64 -22.45 4.57
N ILE A 44 12.49 -21.92 4.13
CA ILE A 44 11.29 -21.87 4.95
C ILE A 44 10.67 -23.27 4.95
N SER A 45 10.60 -23.92 6.11
CA SER A 45 9.83 -25.17 6.24
C SER A 45 8.32 -24.87 6.16
N GLU A 46 7.53 -25.83 5.67
CA GLU A 46 6.09 -25.64 5.38
C GLU A 46 5.31 -24.97 6.53
N ALA A 47 5.58 -25.37 7.78
CA ALA A 47 4.93 -24.81 8.97
C ALA A 47 5.22 -23.31 9.16
N PHE A 48 6.46 -22.87 8.90
CA PHE A 48 6.83 -21.46 8.98
C PHE A 48 6.27 -20.66 7.80
N GLY A 49 6.10 -21.29 6.63
CA GLY A 49 5.49 -20.67 5.46
C GLY A 49 4.03 -20.27 5.70
N VAL A 50 3.24 -21.17 6.29
CA VAL A 50 1.84 -20.88 6.65
C VAL A 50 1.77 -19.77 7.71
N LEU A 51 2.62 -19.82 8.73
CA LEU A 51 2.65 -18.78 9.76
C LEU A 51 3.04 -17.39 9.19
N LEU A 52 4.01 -17.34 8.28
CA LEU A 52 4.42 -16.12 7.59
C LEU A 52 3.31 -15.56 6.70
N LEU A 53 2.58 -16.43 6.00
CA LEU A 53 1.44 -16.04 5.18
C LEU A 53 0.32 -15.45 6.04
N LEU A 54 -0.03 -16.11 7.15
CA LEU A 54 -1.03 -15.62 8.10
C LEU A 54 -0.60 -14.29 8.72
N LYS A 55 0.69 -14.12 9.03
CA LYS A 55 1.23 -12.86 9.57
C LYS A 55 1.17 -11.73 8.54
N ALA A 56 1.49 -12.00 7.27
CA ALA A 56 1.36 -11.05 6.19
C ALA A 56 -0.11 -10.66 5.93
N PHE A 57 -1.01 -11.65 5.98
CA PHE A 57 -2.45 -11.43 5.86
C PHE A 57 -2.99 -10.58 7.02
N SER A 58 -2.62 -10.89 8.26
CA SER A 58 -3.01 -10.13 9.46
C SER A 58 -2.51 -8.68 9.40
N ALA A 59 -1.27 -8.47 8.96
CA ALA A 59 -0.74 -7.12 8.71
C ALA A 59 -1.55 -6.37 7.64
N GLY A 60 -2.01 -7.07 6.60
CA GLY A 60 -2.93 -6.53 5.59
C GLY A 60 -4.32 -6.18 6.12
N CYS A 61 -4.91 -7.02 6.98
CA CYS A 61 -6.19 -6.72 7.64
C CYS A 61 -6.12 -5.46 8.50
N THR A 62 -4.96 -5.17 9.09
CA THR A 62 -4.75 -3.92 9.84
C THR A 62 -4.87 -2.69 8.92
N ALA A 63 -4.50 -2.78 7.64
CA ALA A 63 -4.66 -1.69 6.68
C ALA A 63 -6.12 -1.43 6.27
N LEU A 64 -7.05 -2.37 6.54
CA LEU A 64 -8.49 -2.19 6.35
C LEU A 64 -9.15 -1.43 7.50
N THR A 65 -8.42 -1.15 8.58
CA THR A 65 -8.91 -0.26 9.64
C THR A 65 -9.08 1.15 9.06
N GLY A 66 -10.30 1.69 9.17
CA GLY A 66 -10.66 2.98 8.55
C GLY A 66 -11.84 2.92 7.57
N ILE A 67 -12.27 1.73 7.13
CA ILE A 67 -13.56 1.57 6.40
C ILE A 67 -14.74 2.07 7.25
N GLU A 68 -14.66 1.85 8.56
CA GLU A 68 -15.64 2.32 9.54
C GLU A 68 -15.70 3.86 9.59
N ALA A 69 -14.59 4.56 9.35
CA ALA A 69 -14.60 6.02 9.31
C ALA A 69 -15.40 6.55 8.10
N ILE A 70 -15.35 5.85 6.95
CA ILE A 70 -16.15 6.19 5.77
C ILE A 70 -17.62 5.86 6.02
N ALA A 71 -17.91 4.69 6.61
CA ALA A 71 -19.27 4.29 6.96
C ALA A 71 -19.94 5.26 7.94
N ASN A 72 -19.22 5.71 8.97
CA ASN A 72 -19.72 6.72 9.91
C ASN A 72 -19.83 8.12 9.30
N ALA A 73 -19.08 8.40 8.22
CA ALA A 73 -19.16 9.67 7.51
C ALA A 73 -20.30 9.72 6.47
N VAL A 74 -21.00 8.61 6.18
CA VAL A 74 -22.12 8.54 5.20
C VAL A 74 -23.13 9.71 5.32
N PRO A 75 -23.57 10.13 6.53
CA PRO A 75 -24.50 11.25 6.66
C PRO A 75 -23.95 12.59 6.14
N MET A 76 -22.63 12.76 6.11
CA MET A 76 -21.95 13.97 5.63
C MET A 76 -21.73 14.00 4.11
N PHE A 77 -21.99 12.88 3.41
CA PHE A 77 -21.89 12.85 1.94
C PHE A 77 -23.04 13.61 1.28
N ARG A 78 -22.74 14.24 0.13
CA ARG A 78 -23.75 14.86 -0.73
C ARG A 78 -24.69 13.81 -1.31
N GLU A 79 -25.96 14.17 -1.49
CA GLU A 79 -26.94 13.29 -2.09
C GLU A 79 -26.57 12.93 -3.54
N PRO A 80 -26.75 11.67 -3.95
CA PRO A 80 -27.19 10.50 -3.18
C PRO A 80 -26.12 9.95 -2.20
N ARG A 81 -26.40 9.99 -0.88
CA ARG A 81 -25.39 9.81 0.18
C ARG A 81 -24.74 8.43 0.17
N VAL A 82 -25.56 7.38 0.18
CA VAL A 82 -25.11 5.97 0.22
C VAL A 82 -24.26 5.64 -1.02
N ARG A 83 -24.73 6.03 -2.21
CA ARG A 83 -24.01 5.73 -3.45
C ARG A 83 -22.66 6.46 -3.53
N ARG A 84 -22.59 7.71 -3.07
CA ARG A 84 -21.31 8.44 -3.02
C ARG A 84 -20.34 7.85 -2.01
N ALA A 85 -20.81 7.47 -0.83
CA ALA A 85 -19.97 6.81 0.17
C ALA A 85 -19.41 5.47 -0.33
N GLN A 86 -20.25 4.63 -0.94
CA GLN A 86 -19.82 3.37 -1.57
C GLN A 86 -18.78 3.61 -2.67
N HIS A 87 -19.01 4.58 -3.56
CA HIS A 87 -18.04 4.90 -4.60
C HIS A 87 -16.70 5.37 -4.02
N THR A 88 -16.71 6.16 -2.95
CA THR A 88 -15.49 6.61 -2.27
C THR A 88 -14.74 5.45 -1.62
N GLU A 89 -15.46 4.53 -0.96
CA GLU A 89 -14.87 3.32 -0.37
C GLU A 89 -14.24 2.41 -1.43
N VAL A 90 -14.97 2.14 -2.53
CA VAL A 90 -14.45 1.35 -3.65
C VAL A 90 -13.24 2.01 -4.29
N LEU A 91 -13.29 3.33 -4.50
CA LEU A 91 -12.17 4.08 -5.07
C LEU A 91 -10.91 3.98 -4.19
N LEU A 92 -11.07 4.13 -2.87
CA LEU A 92 -9.98 3.99 -1.92
C LEU A 92 -9.41 2.55 -1.94
N GLY A 93 -10.29 1.54 -1.94
CA GLY A 93 -9.89 0.13 -2.02
C GLY A 93 -9.11 -0.18 -3.29
N VAL A 94 -9.58 0.29 -4.45
CA VAL A 94 -8.89 0.13 -5.74
C VAL A 94 -7.54 0.86 -5.75
N LEU A 95 -7.47 2.08 -5.21
CA LEU A 95 -6.23 2.84 -5.11
C LEU A 95 -5.18 2.08 -4.27
N LEU A 96 -5.57 1.61 -3.08
CA LEU A 96 -4.68 0.84 -2.20
C LEU A 96 -4.26 -0.49 -2.83
N ALA A 97 -5.19 -1.23 -3.44
CA ALA A 97 -4.88 -2.47 -4.13
C ALA A 97 -3.88 -2.26 -5.27
N THR A 98 -4.04 -1.18 -6.06
CA THR A 98 -3.13 -0.82 -7.15
C THR A 98 -1.72 -0.51 -6.62
N MET A 99 -1.63 0.25 -5.53
CA MET A 99 -0.34 0.58 -4.89
C MET A 99 0.36 -0.69 -4.38
N VAL A 100 -0.36 -1.56 -3.64
CA VAL A 100 0.21 -2.80 -3.08
C VAL A 100 0.65 -3.76 -4.18
N LEU A 101 -0.21 -4.01 -5.17
CA LEU A 101 0.13 -4.89 -6.30
C LEU A 101 1.30 -4.35 -7.10
N GLY A 102 1.34 -3.03 -7.36
CA GLY A 102 2.44 -2.37 -8.03
C GLY A 102 3.79 -2.58 -7.33
N LEU A 103 3.81 -2.42 -6.00
CA LEU A 103 5.01 -2.66 -5.20
C LEU A 103 5.42 -4.13 -5.20
N VAL A 104 4.48 -5.07 -5.05
CA VAL A 104 4.76 -6.51 -5.11
C VAL A 104 5.36 -6.91 -6.46
N LEU A 105 4.80 -6.40 -7.56
CA LEU A 105 5.34 -6.61 -8.91
C LEU A 105 6.77 -6.08 -9.03
N LEU A 106 7.03 -4.89 -8.49
CA LEU A 106 8.35 -4.29 -8.53
C LEU A 106 9.38 -5.08 -7.72
N ILE A 107 9.02 -5.53 -6.53
CA ILE A 107 9.86 -6.40 -5.68
C ILE A 107 10.19 -7.70 -6.41
N ARG A 108 9.18 -8.34 -7.02
CA ARG A 108 9.36 -9.57 -7.80
C ARG A 108 10.27 -9.36 -9.01
N ARG A 109 10.11 -8.24 -9.73
CA ARG A 109 10.88 -7.96 -10.95
C ARG A 109 12.34 -7.61 -10.65
N HIS A 110 12.60 -6.81 -9.62
CA HIS A 110 13.94 -6.33 -9.31
C HIS A 110 14.67 -7.19 -8.28
N HIS A 111 14.08 -8.30 -7.83
CA HIS A 111 14.64 -9.16 -6.78
C HIS A 111 15.15 -8.34 -5.58
N VAL A 112 14.32 -7.42 -5.09
CA VAL A 112 14.71 -6.55 -3.97
C VAL A 112 14.90 -7.41 -2.73
N VAL A 113 16.13 -7.48 -2.21
CA VAL A 113 16.48 -8.28 -1.03
C VAL A 113 16.41 -7.40 0.22
N PRO A 114 15.75 -7.83 1.31
CA PRO A 114 15.76 -7.09 2.57
C PRO A 114 17.17 -7.12 3.22
N ARG A 115 17.61 -5.99 3.77
CA ARG A 115 18.85 -5.87 4.55
C ARG A 115 18.52 -5.88 6.05
N GLU A 116 19.29 -6.62 6.84
CA GLU A 116 19.20 -6.50 8.30
C GLU A 116 19.63 -5.09 8.74
N GLY A 117 18.75 -4.41 9.48
CA GLY A 117 19.09 -3.15 10.18
C GLY A 117 18.86 -1.83 9.43
N VAL A 118 18.28 -1.81 8.23
CA VAL A 118 17.94 -0.54 7.54
C VAL A 118 16.62 -0.64 6.76
N THR A 119 15.79 0.40 6.84
CA THR A 119 14.55 0.52 6.05
C THR A 119 14.90 0.70 4.56
N ILE A 120 14.02 0.23 3.66
CA ILE A 120 14.22 0.16 2.18
C ILE A 120 14.29 1.59 1.53
N LEU A 121 14.31 2.64 2.34
CA LEU A 121 14.39 4.05 1.95
C LEU A 121 15.70 4.67 2.47
N ALA A 122 16.83 4.05 2.14
CA ALA A 122 18.17 4.60 2.36
C ALA A 122 18.77 5.04 1.02
#